data_AF-A0A162C570-F1
#
_entry.id   AF-A0A162C570-F1
#
_cell.length_a   1.000
_cell.length_b   1.000
_cell.length_c   1.000
_cell.angle_alpha   90.00
_cell.angle_beta   90.00
_cell.angle_gamma   90.00
#
_symmetry.space_group_name_H-M   'P 1'
#
loop_
_entity.id
_entity.type
_entity.pdbx_description
1 polymer ?
#
loop_
_entity_poly.entity_id
_entity_poly.type
_entity_poly.pdbx_seq_one_letter_code
_entity_poly.pdbx_strand_id
1 'polypeptide(L)' 'LLDVWGAEHTDQTHYLRLYMGQLRAKLEVDSTDPQHLLTEPGVGYRLAEPDADA' A
#
# COMPACT_ATOMS: atom_id res chain seq x y z
N LEU A 1 -4.20 -1.16 -10.14
CA LEU A 1 -3.51 -2.35 -10.70
C LEU A 1 -2.95 -2.04 -12.07
N LEU A 2 -3.75 -1.44 -12.96
CA LEU A 2 -3.34 -1.06 -14.30
C LEU A 2 -2.05 -0.21 -14.33
N ASP A 3 -1.95 0.78 -13.45
CA ASP A 3 -0.81 1.72 -13.45
C ASP A 3 0.51 1.11 -12.96
N VAL A 4 0.46 -0.02 -12.26
CA VAL A 4 1.64 -0.67 -11.66
C VAL A 4 1.98 -1.99 -12.34
N TRP A 5 0.97 -2.75 -12.75
CA TRP A 5 1.13 -4.09 -13.33
C TRP A 5 0.48 -4.26 -14.72
N GLY A 6 -0.25 -3.27 -15.25
CA GLY A 6 -0.91 -3.35 -16.55
C GLY A 6 -2.31 -3.98 -16.54
N ALA A 7 -3.01 -3.86 -17.67
CA ALA A 7 -4.41 -4.27 -17.82
C ALA A 7 -4.64 -5.79 -17.71
N GLU A 8 -3.63 -6.58 -18.02
CA GLU A 8 -3.68 -8.05 -17.97
C GLU A 8 -3.83 -8.59 -16.53
N HIS A 9 -3.57 -7.75 -15.51
CA HIS A 9 -3.53 -8.14 -14.10
C HIS A 9 -4.62 -7.49 -13.23
N THR A 10 -5.60 -6.81 -13.83
CA THR A 10 -6.64 -6.10 -13.06
C THR A 10 -7.58 -7.01 -12.27
N ASP A 11 -7.81 -8.24 -12.74
CA ASP A 11 -8.70 -9.18 -12.05
C ASP A 11 -8.04 -9.82 -10.81
N GLN A 12 -6.72 -9.65 -10.68
CA GLN A 12 -5.92 -10.26 -9.61
C GLN A 12 -5.80 -9.33 -8.38
N THR A 13 -6.93 -8.87 -7.86
CA THR A 13 -7.02 -7.91 -6.73
C THR A 13 -6.34 -8.34 -5.44
N HIS A 14 -6.05 -9.64 -5.27
CA HIS A 14 -5.30 -10.14 -4.11
C HIS A 14 -3.81 -9.77 -4.13
N TYR A 15 -3.21 -9.52 -5.30
CA TYR A 15 -1.78 -9.21 -5.40
C TYR A 15 -1.43 -7.88 -4.74
N LEU A 16 -2.26 -6.86 -4.90
CA LEU A 16 -2.02 -5.56 -4.28
C LEU A 16 -1.93 -5.68 -2.75
N ARG A 17 -2.82 -6.47 -2.13
CA ARG A 17 -2.81 -6.69 -0.67
C ARG A 17 -1.57 -7.46 -0.22
N LEU A 18 -1.19 -8.51 -0.96
CA LEU A 18 0.00 -9.29 -0.66
C LEU A 18 1.27 -8.43 -0.72
N TYR A 19 1.44 -7.66 -1.80
CA TYR A 19 2.60 -6.78 -1.94
C TYR A 19 2.59 -5.65 -0.91
N MET A 20 1.43 -5.10 -0.55
CA MET A 20 1.37 -4.13 0.55
C MET A 20 1.83 -4.72 1.88
N GLY A 21 1.45 -5.97 2.19
CA GLY A 21 1.98 -6.66 3.38
C GLY A 21 3.50 -6.78 3.34
N GLN A 22 4.08 -7.16 2.18
CA GLN A 22 5.52 -7.27 2.01
C GLN A 22 6.25 -5.92 2.09
N LEU A 23 5.64 -4.84 1.58
CA LEU A 23 6.21 -3.50 1.66
C LEU A 23 6.20 -2.98 3.09
N ARG A 24 5.10 -3.16 3.82
CA ARG A 24 5.02 -2.76 5.24
C ARG A 24 6.05 -3.49 6.09
N ALA A 25 6.25 -4.80 5.85
CA ALA A 25 7.28 -5.59 6.52
C ALA A 25 8.72 -5.07 6.32
N LYS A 26 8.95 -4.30 5.24
CA LYS A 26 10.28 -3.74 4.92
C LYS A 26 10.45 -2.28 5.34
N LEU A 27 9.36 -1.52 5.36
CA LEU A 27 9.40 -0.05 5.45
C LEU A 27 8.80 0.48 6.76
N GLU A 28 7.87 -0.23 7.39
CA GLU A 28 7.26 0.20 8.64
C GLU A 28 8.06 -0.34 9.82
N VAL A 29 8.05 0.41 10.92
CA VAL A 29 8.58 -0.06 12.21
C VAL A 29 7.73 -1.21 12.75
N ASP A 30 6.40 -1.08 12.66
CA ASP A 30 5.43 -2.13 12.93
C ASP A 30 4.47 -2.25 11.74
N SER A 31 4.42 -3.41 11.10
CA SER A 31 3.55 -3.65 9.94
C SER A 31 2.06 -3.69 10.27
N THR A 32 1.72 -3.93 11.55
CA THR A 32 0.34 -3.96 12.05
C THR A 32 -0.19 -2.58 12.42
N ASP A 33 0.71 -1.62 12.62
CA ASP A 33 0.42 -0.20 12.85
C ASP A 33 1.15 0.68 11.82
N PRO A 34 0.72 0.65 10.54
CA PRO A 34 1.43 1.31 9.45
C PRO A 34 1.32 2.84 9.55
N GLN A 35 2.46 3.53 9.48
CA GLN A 35 2.53 5.00 9.50
C GLN A 35 2.75 5.59 8.11
N HIS A 36 3.39 4.86 7.20
CA HIS A 36 3.70 5.33 5.86
C HIS A 36 2.71 4.83 4.80
N LEU A 37 2.37 3.54 4.81
CA LEU A 37 1.50 2.91 3.82
C LEU A 37 0.12 2.68 4.41
N LEU A 38 -0.78 3.66 4.29
CA LEU A 38 -2.08 3.65 4.93
C LEU A 38 -3.13 2.91 4.09
N THR A 39 -4.08 2.25 4.76
CA THR A 39 -5.25 1.66 4.10
C THR A 39 -6.42 2.65 4.15
N GLU A 40 -7.02 2.93 3.00
CA GLU A 40 -8.27 3.67 2.88
C GLU A 40 -9.42 2.70 2.58
N PRO A 41 -10.30 2.42 3.56
CA PRO A 41 -11.40 1.48 3.38
C PRO A 41 -12.30 1.85 2.19
N GLY A 42 -12.55 0.88 1.31
CA GLY A 42 -13.37 1.08 0.11
C GLY A 42 -12.68 1.79 -1.05
N VAL A 43 -11.45 2.31 -0.86
CA VAL A 43 -10.69 3.04 -1.89
C VAL A 43 -9.42 2.28 -2.26
N GLY A 44 -8.55 1.97 -1.30
CA GLY A 44 -7.26 1.33 -1.58
C GLY A 44 -6.19 1.66 -0.55
N TYR A 45 -5.03 2.10 -1.04
CA TYR A 45 -3.88 2.44 -0.20
C TYR A 45 -3.37 3.83 -0.56
N ARG A 46 -2.85 4.55 0.44
CA ARG A 46 -2.27 5.89 0.29
C ARG A 46 -0.92 5.95 0.99
N LEU A 47 0.03 6.68 0.40
CA LEU A 47 1.26 7.05 1.08
C LEU A 47 0.99 8.24 2.01
N ALA A 48 1.37 8.15 3.28
CA ALA A 48 1.31 9.28 4.19
C ALA A 48 2.19 10.42 3.63
N GLU A 49 1.67 11.64 3.64
CA GLU A 49 2.51 12.78 3.29
C GLU A 49 3.59 12.92 4.36
N PRO A 50 4.85 13.21 3.97
CA PRO A 50 5.87 13.52 4.94
C PRO A 50 5.38 14.73 5.73
N ASP A 51 5.42 14.63 7.06
CA ASP A 51 5.02 15.72 7.93
C ASP A 51 5.83 16.96 7.54
N ALA A 52 5.17 17.99 7.02
CA ALA A 52 5.85 19.15 6.43
C ALA A 52 6.52 20.03 7.50
N ASP A 53 6.33 19.70 8.78
CA ASP A 53 6.67 20.52 9.94
C ASP A 53 7.50 19.78 11.02
N ALA A 54 8.25 18.73 10.67
CA ALA A 54 9.21 18.06 11.56
C ALA A 54 10.64 18.64 11.48
#